data_AF-A0AAQ3UAB9-F1
#
_entry.id   AF-A0AAQ3UAB9-F1
#
_cell.length_a   1.000
_cell.length_b   1.000
_cell.length_c   1.000
_cell.angle_alpha   90.00
_cell.angle_beta   90.00
_cell.angle_gamma   90.00
#
_symmetry.space_group_name_H-M   'P 1'
#
loop_
_entity.id
_entity.type
_entity.pdbx_description
1 polymer ?
#
loop_
_entity_poly.entity_id
_entity_poly.type
_entity_poly.pdbx_seq_one_letter_code
_entity_poly.pdbx_strand_id
1 'polypeptide(L)'
;MARYDLPCKVKYSCALWEKEYGSLPMLLWNILREHGHQKMPEYVGHKFKLDDREEWSVDVRVFHAMMDNGEFQVAQVHQSPVRRNTFVAAVRDAALQAIYGVAKDYEMELMGSRNHYFP
;
A
#
# COMPACT_ATOMS: atom_id res chain seq x y z
N MET A 1 1.86 -27.34 -11.81
CA MET A 1 0.97 -26.18 -11.99
C MET A 1 1.79 -25.03 -12.55
N ALA A 2 1.58 -24.70 -13.83
CA ALA A 2 2.29 -23.59 -14.47
C ALA A 2 1.67 -22.26 -13.99
N ARG A 3 2.45 -21.47 -13.26
CA ARG A 3 2.12 -20.08 -12.91
C ARG A 3 2.46 -19.23 -14.13
N TYR A 4 1.44 -18.69 -14.80
CA TYR A 4 1.67 -17.71 -15.86
C TYR A 4 1.66 -16.32 -15.22
N ASP A 5 2.84 -15.82 -14.88
CA ASP A 5 3.06 -14.43 -14.53
C ASP A 5 2.91 -13.60 -15.80
N LEU A 6 1.78 -12.91 -15.95
CA LEU A 6 1.68 -11.79 -16.89
C LEU A 6 1.96 -10.53 -16.06
N PRO A 7 3.17 -9.94 -16.12
CA PRO A 7 3.49 -8.76 -15.34
C PRO A 7 2.80 -7.53 -15.94
N CYS A 8 1.50 -7.39 -15.70
CA CYS A 8 0.79 -6.13 -15.88
C CYS A 8 1.10 -5.26 -14.67
N LYS A 9 2.25 -4.57 -14.69
CA LYS A 9 2.62 -3.59 -13.65
C LYS A 9 1.77 -2.35 -13.85
N VAL A 10 0.68 -2.24 -13.10
CA VAL A 10 -0.10 -1.00 -13.06
C VAL A 10 0.39 -0.17 -11.86
N LYS A 11 0.97 1.00 -12.15
CA LYS A 11 1.36 1.99 -11.15
C LYS A 11 0.29 3.07 -11.09
N TYR A 12 -0.29 3.28 -9.92
CA TYR A 12 -1.25 4.36 -9.70
C TYR A 12 -0.61 5.47 -8.86
N SER A 13 -0.75 6.71 -9.32
CA SER A 13 -0.38 7.92 -8.57
C SER A 13 -1.62 8.61 -7.99
N CYS A 14 -1.44 9.38 -6.92
CA CYS A 14 -2.46 9.86 -5.96
C CYS A 14 -3.70 10.60 -6.52
N ALA A 15 -3.74 11.03 -7.78
CA ALA A 15 -4.81 11.92 -8.24
C ALA A 15 -6.24 11.32 -8.24
N LEU A 16 -6.39 10.00 -8.09
CA LEU A 16 -7.68 9.27 -8.23
C LEU A 16 -8.22 8.63 -6.93
N TRP A 17 -7.57 8.83 -5.78
CA TRP A 17 -7.70 7.88 -4.65
C TRP A 17 -8.97 8.05 -3.80
N GLU A 18 -9.40 9.28 -3.54
CA GLU A 18 -10.59 9.54 -2.70
C GLU A 18 -11.90 9.07 -3.34
N LYS A 19 -12.03 9.16 -4.68
CA LYS A 19 -13.28 8.81 -5.36
C LYS A 19 -13.40 7.31 -5.69
N GLU A 20 -12.30 6.61 -5.92
CA GLU A 20 -12.34 5.27 -6.51
C GLU A 20 -11.89 4.13 -5.57
N TYR A 21 -10.96 4.39 -4.63
CA TYR A 21 -10.26 3.29 -3.93
C TYR A 21 -10.56 3.19 -2.43
N GLY A 22 -11.24 4.18 -1.85
CA GLY A 22 -11.65 4.21 -0.44
C GLY A 22 -10.69 4.98 0.47
N SER A 23 -11.02 5.09 1.76
CA SER A 23 -10.30 5.93 2.73
C SER A 23 -8.94 5.39 3.18
N LEU A 24 -8.69 4.08 3.05
CA LEU A 24 -7.50 3.44 3.63
C LEU A 24 -6.17 3.90 3.03
N PRO A 25 -6.00 4.02 1.70
CA PRO A 25 -4.77 4.57 1.14
C PRO A 25 -4.45 6.00 1.60
N MET A 26 -5.50 6.82 1.78
CA MET A 26 -5.35 8.18 2.31
C MET A 26 -5.04 8.18 3.81
N LEU A 27 -5.65 7.28 4.58
CA LEU A 27 -5.33 7.10 6.00
C LEU A 27 -3.86 6.70 6.19
N LEU A 28 -3.38 5.72 5.41
CA LEU A 28 -1.96 5.33 5.41
C LEU A 28 -1.07 6.53 5.12
N TRP A 29 -1.41 7.33 4.11
CA TRP A 29 -0.62 8.52 3.78
C TRP A 29 -0.63 9.56 4.91
N ASN A 30 -1.78 9.80 5.55
CA ASN A 30 -1.89 10.75 6.65
C ASN A 30 -1.01 10.34 7.83
N ILE A 31 -1.02 9.05 8.20
CA ILE A 31 -0.15 8.48 9.24
C ILE A 31 1.31 8.74 8.85
N LEU A 32 1.74 8.28 7.67
CA LEU A 32 3.13 8.42 7.23
C LEU A 32 3.59 9.89 7.19
N ARG A 33 2.73 10.80 6.71
CA ARG A 33 3.04 12.22 6.65
C ARG A 33 3.25 12.84 8.03
N GLU A 34 2.45 12.44 9.04
CA GLU A 34 2.63 12.92 10.42
C GLU A 34 3.97 12.46 11.01
N HIS A 35 4.50 11.33 10.58
CA HIS A 35 5.82 10.82 10.98
C HIS A 35 6.96 11.23 10.01
N GLY A 36 6.76 12.31 9.23
CA GLY A 36 7.83 12.93 8.45
C GLY A 36 8.15 12.26 7.11
N HIS A 37 7.35 11.29 6.67
CA HIS A 37 7.49 10.74 5.32
C HIS A 37 7.10 11.80 4.29
N GLN A 38 7.98 12.04 3.32
CA GLN A 38 7.80 13.10 2.32
C GLN A 38 7.21 12.60 1.00
N LYS A 39 7.18 11.29 0.80
CA LYS A 39 6.63 10.66 -0.41
C LYS A 39 5.49 9.72 -0.07
N MET A 40 4.43 9.85 -0.85
CA MET A 40 3.26 9.00 -0.73
C MET A 40 3.56 7.54 -1.13
N PRO A 41 2.88 6.57 -0.50
CA PRO A 41 3.05 5.16 -0.87
C PRO A 41 2.72 4.89 -2.33
N GLU A 42 3.48 3.99 -2.94
CA GLU A 42 3.25 3.52 -4.31
C GLU A 42 2.58 2.15 -4.26
N TYR A 43 1.52 2.00 -5.05
CA TYR A 43 0.77 0.76 -5.16
C TYR A 43 1.05 0.13 -6.52
N VAL A 44 1.58 -1.09 -6.51
CA VAL A 44 1.96 -1.83 -7.70
C VAL A 44 1.07 -3.06 -7.82
N GLY A 45 0.20 -3.07 -8.83
CA GLY A 45 -0.67 -4.20 -9.13
C GLY A 45 0.05 -5.30 -9.88
N HIS A 46 -0.27 -6.53 -9.51
CA HIS A 46 0.15 -7.76 -10.16
C HIS A 46 -1.09 -8.62 -10.42
N LYS A 47 -1.35 -8.91 -11.69
CA LYS A 47 -2.49 -9.73 -12.11
C LYS A 47 -2.02 -11.16 -12.35
N PHE A 48 -2.65 -12.11 -11.69
CA PHE A 48 -2.37 -13.54 -11.79
C PHE A 48 -3.57 -14.25 -12.40
N LYS A 49 -3.31 -15.32 -13.15
CA LYS A 49 -4.34 -16.27 -13.55
C LYS A 49 -4.19 -17.53 -12.69
N LEU A 50 -5.16 -17.77 -11.82
CA LEU A 50 -5.24 -18.95 -10.95
C LEU A 50 -6.45 -19.77 -11.42
N ASP A 51 -6.15 -20.94 -11.98
CA ASP A 51 -7.12 -21.80 -12.66
C ASP A 51 -7.91 -21.01 -13.74
N ASP A 52 -9.23 -20.91 -13.59
CA ASP A 52 -10.13 -20.18 -14.49
C ASP A 52 -10.46 -18.75 -14.01
N ARG A 53 -9.72 -18.22 -13.03
CA ARG A 53 -9.97 -16.90 -12.44
C ARG A 53 -8.76 -15.98 -12.58
N GLU A 54 -9.06 -14.71 -12.80
CA GLU A 54 -8.08 -13.63 -12.71
C GLU A 54 -8.11 -13.03 -11.30
N GLU A 55 -6.94 -12.94 -10.68
CA GLU A 55 -6.75 -12.41 -9.34
C GLU A 55 -5.72 -11.29 -9.34
N TRP A 56 -5.88 -10.35 -8.42
CA TRP A 56 -4.96 -9.25 -8.18
C TRP A 56 -4.24 -9.45 -6.87
N SER A 57 -2.93 -9.24 -6.89
CA SER A 57 -2.12 -8.87 -5.73
C SER A 57 -1.65 -7.43 -5.91
N VAL A 58 -1.49 -6.71 -4.81
CA VAL A 58 -0.95 -5.36 -4.81
C VAL A 58 0.16 -5.26 -3.78
N ASP A 59 1.28 -4.70 -4.21
CA ASP A 59 2.38 -4.32 -3.33
C ASP A 59 2.27 -2.83 -3.01
N VAL A 60 2.36 -2.50 -1.73
CA VAL A 60 2.40 -1.14 -1.20
C VAL A 60 3.81 -0.85 -0.76
N ARG A 61 4.46 0.10 -1.44
CA ARG A 61 5.80 0.54 -1.13
C ARG A 61 5.72 1.80 -0.30
N VAL A 62 6.19 1.71 0.94
CA VAL A 62 6.38 2.85 1.83
C VAL A 62 7.83 3.33 1.67
N PHE A 63 8.02 4.63 1.56
CA PHE A 63 9.33 5.23 1.31
C PHE A 63 9.87 5.91 2.57
N HIS A 64 11.16 5.81 2.85
CA HIS A 64 11.84 6.65 3.84
C HIS A 64 12.00 8.09 3.33
N ALA A 65 12.57 8.97 4.16
CA ALA A 65 12.96 10.32 3.76
C ALA A 65 13.88 10.31 2.53
N MET A 66 13.86 11.42 1.79
CA MET A 66 14.69 11.63 0.60
C MET A 66 16.17 11.48 0.97
N MET A 67 16.89 10.64 0.25
CA MET A 67 18.35 10.54 0.36
C MET A 67 19.01 11.78 -0.24
N ASP A 68 20.29 12.01 0.07
CA ASP A 68 21.07 13.14 -0.44
C ASP A 68 21.16 13.20 -1.98
N ASN A 69 20.95 12.06 -2.66
CA ASN A 69 20.90 11.97 -4.12
C ASN A 69 19.53 12.37 -4.72
N GLY A 70 18.56 12.74 -3.88
CA GLY A 70 17.21 13.09 -4.27
C GLY A 70 16.29 11.91 -4.59
N GLU A 71 16.73 10.68 -4.33
CA GLU A 71 15.91 9.48 -4.47
C GLU A 71 15.25 9.10 -3.14
N PHE A 72 14.10 8.44 -3.23
CA PHE A 72 13.39 7.91 -2.07
C PHE A 72 13.72 6.43 -1.89
N GLN A 73 14.27 6.06 -0.74
CA GLN A 73 14.48 4.65 -0.41
C GLN A 73 13.15 3.99 -0.09
N VAL A 74 12.90 2.79 -0.61
CA VAL A 74 11.77 1.97 -0.13
C VAL A 74 12.13 1.47 1.27
N ALA A 75 11.36 1.91 2.27
CA ALA A 75 11.48 1.49 3.66
C ALA A 75 10.90 0.09 3.87
N GLN A 76 9.69 -0.11 3.34
CA GLN A 76 8.90 -1.32 3.53
C GLN A 76 8.05 -1.60 2.30
N VAL A 77 7.82 -2.88 2.05
CA VAL A 77 6.87 -3.35 1.05
C VAL A 77 5.85 -4.25 1.73
N HIS A 78 4.59 -3.86 1.66
CA HIS A 78 3.46 -4.60 2.20
C HIS A 78 2.64 -5.17 1.05
N GLN A 79 2.44 -6.48 1.03
CA GLN A 79 1.73 -7.14 -0.06
C GLN A 79 0.34 -7.59 0.41
N SER A 80 -0.69 -7.33 -0.40
CA SER A 80 -2.01 -7.92 -0.15
C SER A 80 -1.96 -9.45 -0.29
N PRO A 81 -2.71 -10.20 0.52
CA PRO A 81 -2.91 -11.62 0.26
C PRO A 81 -3.55 -11.83 -1.13
N VAL A 82 -3.00 -12.78 -1.89
CA VAL A 82 -3.51 -13.18 -3.21
C VAL A 82 -4.89 -13.82 -3.02
N ARG A 83 -5.93 -13.23 -3.64
CA ARG A 83 -7.33 -13.74 -3.80
C ARG A 83 -8.36 -12.67 -4.17
N ARG A 84 -7.93 -11.48 -4.61
CA ARG A 84 -8.87 -10.39 -4.90
C ARG A 84 -9.24 -10.38 -6.38
N ASN A 85 -10.53 -10.45 -6.67
CA ASN A 85 -11.06 -10.40 -8.05
C ASN A 85 -10.97 -9.01 -8.69
N THR A 86 -10.62 -7.97 -7.92
CA THR A 86 -10.47 -6.60 -8.41
C THR A 86 -9.20 -5.96 -7.84
N PHE A 87 -8.59 -5.08 -8.64
CA PHE A 87 -7.44 -4.29 -8.22
C PHE A 87 -7.78 -3.40 -7.00
N VAL A 88 -8.98 -2.79 -6.98
CA VAL A 88 -9.45 -1.96 -5.85
C VAL A 88 -9.48 -2.73 -4.54
N ALA A 89 -10.00 -3.97 -4.55
CA ALA A 89 -10.04 -4.78 -3.34
C ALA A 89 -8.63 -5.18 -2.88
N ALA A 90 -7.72 -5.48 -3.82
CA ALA A 90 -6.32 -5.76 -3.50
C ALA A 90 -5.60 -4.53 -2.91
N VAL A 91 -5.85 -3.33 -3.45
CA VAL A 91 -5.33 -2.07 -2.92
C VAL A 91 -5.79 -1.83 -1.48
N ARG A 92 -7.08 -2.04 -1.18
CA ARG A 92 -7.64 -1.85 0.17
C ARG A 92 -6.98 -2.79 1.17
N ASP A 93 -6.82 -4.05 0.80
CA ASP A 93 -6.14 -5.04 1.63
C ASP A 93 -4.68 -4.69 1.87
N ALA A 94 -3.96 -4.33 0.81
CA ALA A 94 -2.54 -3.99 0.93
C ALA A 94 -2.34 -2.72 1.77
N ALA A 95 -3.21 -1.71 1.60
CA ALA A 95 -3.22 -0.51 2.42
C ALA A 95 -3.49 -0.84 3.88
N LEU A 96 -4.45 -1.73 4.16
CA LEU A 96 -4.77 -2.16 5.51
C LEU A 96 -3.58 -2.87 6.16
N GLN A 97 -2.94 -3.82 5.45
CA GLN A 97 -1.72 -4.50 5.93
C GLN A 97 -0.59 -3.52 6.21
N ALA A 98 -0.40 -2.54 5.32
CA ALA A 98 0.59 -1.48 5.51
C ALA A 98 0.28 -0.62 6.73
N ILE A 99 -0.98 -0.26 6.96
CA ILE A 99 -1.40 0.48 8.16
C ILE A 99 -1.07 -0.33 9.42
N TYR A 100 -1.36 -1.63 9.44
CA TYR A 100 -1.00 -2.49 10.57
C TYR A 100 0.51 -2.56 10.81
N GLY A 101 1.30 -2.70 9.75
CA GLY A 101 2.77 -2.71 9.85
C GLY A 101 3.32 -1.40 10.39
N VAL A 102 2.90 -0.28 9.79
CA VAL A 102 3.29 1.07 10.18
C VAL A 102 2.82 1.40 11.60
N ALA A 103 1.61 1.00 11.97
CA ALA A 103 1.07 1.25 13.31
C ALA A 103 1.84 0.52 14.40
N LYS A 104 2.38 -0.67 14.10
CA LYS A 104 3.26 -1.39 15.01
C LYS A 104 4.61 -0.69 15.19
N ASP A 105 5.15 -0.12 14.11
CA ASP A 105 6.44 0.59 14.17
C ASP A 105 6.34 1.94 14.89
N TYR A 106 5.18 2.62 14.81
CA TYR A 106 4.91 3.92 15.44
C TYR A 106 3.96 3.84 16.65
N GLU A 107 3.82 2.68 17.28
CA GLU A 107 2.79 2.40 18.29
C GLU A 107 2.73 3.47 19.40
N MET A 108 3.88 3.81 20.00
CA MET A 108 3.96 4.82 21.07
C MET A 108 3.59 6.23 20.61
N GLU A 109 3.90 6.59 19.36
CA GLU A 109 3.65 7.93 18.82
C GLU A 109 2.18 8.06 18.36
N LEU A 110 1.58 6.98 17.87
CA LEU A 110 0.17 6.91 17.48
C LEU A 110 -0.78 6.91 18.68
N MET A 111 -0.34 6.46 19.87
CA MET A 111 -1.19 6.43 21.06
C MET A 111 -1.78 7.80 21.42
N GLY A 112 -1.07 8.90 21.13
CA GLY A 112 -1.51 10.28 21.38
C GLY A 112 -2.00 11.06 20.15
N SER A 113 -2.02 10.47 18.96
CA SER A 113 -2.33 11.19 17.71
C SER A 113 -3.81 11.08 17.33
N ARG A 114 -4.27 11.98 16.45
CA ARG A 114 -5.63 11.92 15.88
C ARG A 114 -5.82 10.76 14.91
N ASN A 115 -4.73 10.15 14.47
CA ASN A 115 -4.72 8.97 13.62
C ASN A 115 -4.54 7.68 14.42
N HIS A 116 -4.88 7.71 15.71
CA HIS A 116 -4.95 6.51 16.54
C HIS A 116 -5.86 5.49 15.86
N TYR A 117 -5.25 4.47 15.27
CA TYR A 117 -5.94 3.38 14.59
C TYR A 117 -5.98 2.17 15.53
N PHE A 118 -7.13 1.94 16.15
CA PHE A 118 -7.45 0.63 16.74
C PHE A 118 -8.23 -0.19 15.72
N PRO A 119 -7.81 -1.42 15.42
CA PRO A 119 -8.61 -2.35 14.63
C PRO A 119 -9.90 -2.79 15.33
#